data_AF-A0A6N7M0N7-F1
#
_entry.id   AF-A0A6N7M0N7-F1
#
_cell.length_a   1.000
_cell.length_b   1.000
_cell.length_c   1.000
_cell.angle_alpha   90.00
_cell.angle_beta   90.00
_cell.angle_gamma   90.00
#
_symmetry.space_group_name_H-M   'P 1'
#
loop_
_entity.id
_entity.type
_entity.pdbx_description
1 polymer ?
#
loop_
_entity_poly.entity_id
_entity_poly.type
_entity_poly.pdbx_seq_one_letter_code
_entity_poly.pdbx_strand_id
1 'polypeptide(L)'
;MRENVKILMEETGCDEGQAELALHSTGDNLEKAIKSIDQLLRYIIVIKGKFICDQTNVYGQFIVISHLHQKRIVRLGAVATYDPVIYEGDINCKWRDFEKRLYADRLSEGCVHELIQKLEQNLNWEIASEHRKSFFQNLKDRNYEETTGILRSIISKSLEDPQLKVEMDVEELNLSQFKFPQESTILSEGGVKPSLSKAGETVNRKESTIVLNTELVTDASSSSVEIEKLRKNDLILVKILDSRDIAQYLSRLLGGCKGEEVIPLSTIVEEVREEGEQWVVRTRFSPGILGEAVVEKRATVKRLRPQKFTIEKKKFHLGILGLTLILGIILYILMRR
;
A
#
# COMPACT_ATOMS: atom_id res chain seq x y z
N MET A 1 -2.41 38.76 -7.98
CA MET A 1 -2.88 37.87 -6.91
C MET A 1 -3.67 36.67 -7.47
N ARG A 2 -4.86 36.85 -8.06
CA ARG A 2 -5.66 35.74 -8.64
C ARG A 2 -4.93 34.88 -9.68
N GLU A 3 -4.08 35.46 -10.50
CA GLU A 3 -3.32 34.72 -11.52
C GLU A 3 -2.23 33.84 -10.92
N ASN A 4 -1.49 34.35 -9.93
CA ASN A 4 -0.50 33.57 -9.18
C ASN A 4 -1.14 32.44 -8.37
N VAL A 5 -2.32 32.68 -7.78
CA VAL A 5 -3.12 31.66 -7.08
C VAL A 5 -3.48 30.53 -8.05
N LYS A 6 -3.94 30.89 -9.25
CA LYS A 6 -4.33 29.92 -10.28
C LYS A 6 -3.14 29.09 -10.78
N ILE A 7 -1.99 29.72 -11.02
CA ILE A 7 -0.76 29.02 -11.39
C ILE A 7 -0.31 28.07 -10.27
N LEU A 8 -0.40 28.49 -9.00
CA LEU A 8 -0.04 27.64 -7.86
C LEU A 8 -0.95 26.40 -7.74
N MET A 9 -2.26 26.59 -7.96
CA MET A 9 -3.24 25.50 -7.97
C MET A 9 -2.99 24.52 -9.12
N GLU A 10 -2.65 25.02 -10.31
CA GLU A 10 -2.36 24.20 -11.49
C GLU A 10 -1.04 23.41 -11.32
N GLU A 11 0.01 24.04 -10.79
CA GLU A 11 1.34 23.43 -10.62
C GLU A 11 1.40 22.45 -9.43
N THR A 12 0.69 22.74 -8.33
CA THR A 12 0.82 21.97 -7.08
C THR A 12 -0.42 21.16 -6.72
N GLY A 13 -1.54 21.36 -7.43
CA GLY A 13 -2.80 20.67 -7.19
C GLY A 13 -3.50 21.06 -5.88
N CYS A 14 -3.07 22.13 -5.21
CA CYS A 14 -3.67 22.60 -3.97
C CYS A 14 -5.02 23.30 -4.21
N ASP A 15 -5.85 23.40 -3.18
CA ASP A 15 -7.08 24.20 -3.28
C ASP A 15 -6.78 25.72 -3.20
N GLU A 16 -7.77 26.54 -3.59
CA GLU A 16 -7.64 28.00 -3.68
C GLU A 16 -7.24 28.63 -2.34
N GLY A 17 -7.82 28.15 -1.22
CA GLY A 17 -7.48 28.64 0.11
C GLY A 17 -6.05 28.30 0.52
N GLN A 18 -5.56 27.11 0.16
CA GLN A 18 -4.16 26.72 0.38
C GLN A 18 -3.18 27.54 -0.47
N ALA A 19 -3.54 27.82 -1.73
CA ALA A 19 -2.74 28.64 -2.62
C ALA A 19 -2.64 30.10 -2.12
N GLU A 20 -3.75 30.68 -1.69
CA GLU A 20 -3.78 32.01 -1.09
C GLU A 20 -2.93 32.07 0.18
N LEU A 21 -3.05 31.07 1.07
CA LEU A 21 -2.28 31.00 2.31
C LEU A 21 -0.76 30.89 2.05
N ALA A 22 -0.35 30.07 1.08
CA ALA A 22 1.05 29.89 0.69
C ALA A 22 1.66 31.15 0.05
N LEU A 23 0.88 31.87 -0.77
CA LEU A 23 1.30 33.13 -1.37
C LEU A 23 1.40 34.25 -0.33
N HIS A 24 0.41 34.37 0.56
CA HIS A 24 0.45 35.37 1.62
C HIS A 24 1.62 35.16 2.59
N SER A 25 1.89 33.92 2.98
CA SER A 25 2.99 33.57 3.90
C SER A 25 4.38 33.76 3.30
N THR A 26 4.49 33.90 1.98
CA THR A 26 5.76 34.08 1.26
C THR A 26 5.92 35.47 0.64
N GLY A 27 5.01 36.40 0.95
CA GLY A 27 5.04 37.77 0.45
C GLY A 27 4.81 37.86 -1.05
N ASP A 28 3.83 37.11 -1.57
CA ASP A 28 3.43 37.02 -2.98
C ASP A 28 4.53 36.50 -3.94
N ASN A 29 5.59 35.88 -3.39
CA ASN A 29 6.64 35.26 -4.19
C ASN A 29 6.23 33.84 -4.60
N LEU A 30 5.81 33.68 -5.85
CA LEU A 30 5.33 32.42 -6.42
C LEU A 30 6.33 31.26 -6.23
N GLU A 31 7.61 31.49 -6.47
CA GLU A 31 8.67 30.46 -6.36
C GLU A 31 8.84 29.96 -4.92
N LYS A 32 8.80 30.89 -3.96
CA LYS A 32 8.82 30.56 -2.53
C LYS A 32 7.51 29.91 -2.09
N ALA A 33 6.38 30.36 -2.61
CA ALA A 33 5.06 29.78 -2.33
C ALA A 33 4.99 28.31 -2.77
N ILE A 34 5.50 27.99 -3.97
CA ILE A 34 5.60 26.61 -4.47
C ILE A 34 6.46 25.75 -3.53
N LYS A 35 7.63 26.24 -3.07
CA LYS A 35 8.47 25.49 -2.12
C LYS A 35 7.83 25.36 -0.73
N SER A 36 7.12 26.40 -0.29
CA SER A 36 6.45 26.44 1.00
C SER A 36 5.23 25.51 1.03
N ILE A 37 4.52 25.33 -0.09
CA ILE A 37 3.31 24.51 -0.12
C ILE A 37 3.63 23.02 0.09
N ASP A 38 4.74 22.55 -0.46
CA ASP A 38 5.27 21.20 -0.22
C ASP A 38 5.62 20.93 1.25
N GLN A 39 5.85 21.99 2.03
CA GLN A 39 6.18 21.94 3.45
C GLN A 39 4.93 22.13 4.34
N LEU A 40 3.99 22.97 3.90
CA LEU A 40 2.77 23.30 4.63
C LEU A 40 1.72 22.18 4.53
N LEU A 41 1.65 21.50 3.37
CA LEU A 41 0.61 20.53 3.10
C LEU A 41 1.03 19.13 3.51
N ARG A 42 0.37 18.61 4.55
CA ARG A 42 0.53 17.26 5.08
C ARG A 42 -0.23 16.27 4.21
N TYR A 43 0.30 16.02 3.03
CA TYR A 43 -0.33 15.14 2.05
C TYR A 43 -0.10 13.66 2.31
N ILE A 44 0.87 13.32 3.15
CA ILE A 44 1.22 11.94 3.46
C ILE A 44 0.76 11.63 4.88
N ILE A 45 -0.01 10.56 5.04
CA ILE A 45 -0.34 10.01 6.34
C ILE A 45 0.26 8.63 6.46
N VAL A 46 0.98 8.40 7.55
CA VAL A 46 1.55 7.10 7.89
C VAL A 46 0.81 6.54 9.09
N ILE A 47 0.10 5.45 8.88
CA ILE A 47 -0.50 4.67 9.96
C ILE A 47 0.48 3.55 10.31
N LYS A 48 0.87 3.45 11.57
CA LYS A 48 1.61 2.32 12.13
C LYS A 48 0.66 1.58 13.04
N GLY A 49 0.60 0.27 12.95
CA GLY A 49 -0.27 -0.50 13.81
C GLY A 49 0.32 -1.84 14.18
N LYS A 50 -0.26 -2.42 15.24
CA LYS A 50 0.00 -3.77 15.69
C LYS A 50 -1.29 -4.49 15.98
N PHE A 51 -1.26 -5.80 15.84
CA PHE A 51 -2.42 -6.64 16.08
C PHE A 51 -2.05 -7.94 16.76
N ILE A 52 -3.02 -8.48 17.49
CA ILE A 52 -2.96 -9.78 18.15
C ILE A 52 -4.25 -10.54 17.87
N CYS A 53 -4.08 -11.79 17.41
CA CYS A 53 -5.13 -12.77 17.22
C CYS A 53 -5.03 -13.82 18.33
N ASP A 54 -5.86 -13.68 19.37
CA ASP A 54 -5.83 -14.56 20.54
C ASP A 54 -6.21 -16.01 20.19
N GLN A 55 -7.00 -16.23 19.11
CA GLN A 55 -7.44 -17.58 18.72
C GLN A 55 -6.34 -18.40 18.05
N THR A 56 -5.51 -17.74 17.25
CA THR A 56 -4.47 -18.38 16.43
C THR A 56 -3.06 -18.14 16.96
N ASN A 57 -2.93 -17.38 18.06
CA ASN A 57 -1.67 -16.89 18.61
C ASN A 57 -0.79 -16.21 17.54
N VAL A 58 -1.42 -15.47 16.63
CA VAL A 58 -0.72 -14.71 15.60
C VAL A 58 -0.57 -13.27 16.07
N TYR A 59 0.66 -12.80 16.05
CA TYR A 59 1.07 -11.45 16.41
C TYR A 59 1.59 -10.75 15.17
N GLY A 60 1.35 -9.46 15.05
CA GLY A 60 1.84 -8.74 13.88
C GLY A 60 1.85 -7.24 13.99
N GLN A 61 2.49 -6.64 13.00
CA GLN A 61 2.57 -5.20 12.81
C GLN A 61 2.24 -4.87 11.35
N PHE A 62 1.77 -3.66 11.12
CA PHE A 62 1.54 -3.15 9.78
C PHE A 62 1.85 -1.66 9.69
N ILE A 63 2.19 -1.22 8.48
CA ILE A 63 2.35 0.17 8.10
C ILE A 63 1.52 0.45 6.84
N VAL A 64 0.75 1.53 6.85
CA VAL A 64 0.02 2.04 5.69
C VAL A 64 0.39 3.49 5.47
N ILE A 65 1.14 3.75 4.41
CA ILE A 65 1.52 5.10 3.98
C ILE A 65 0.59 5.52 2.84
N SER A 66 -0.14 6.60 3.06
CA SER A 66 -1.22 7.07 2.19
C SER A 66 -0.97 8.49 1.69
N HIS A 67 -1.27 8.75 0.42
CA HIS A 67 -1.28 10.10 -0.14
C HIS A 67 -2.73 10.61 -0.20
N LEU A 68 -3.06 11.60 0.64
CA LEU A 68 -4.41 12.14 0.79
C LEU A 68 -4.96 12.75 -0.49
N HIS A 69 -4.17 13.61 -1.15
CA HIS A 69 -4.61 14.29 -2.37
C HIS A 69 -4.89 13.28 -3.51
N GLN A 70 -3.95 12.35 -3.75
CA GLN A 70 -4.07 11.34 -4.81
C GLN A 70 -5.02 10.18 -4.45
N LYS A 71 -5.51 10.13 -3.20
CA LYS A 71 -6.38 9.07 -2.66
C LYS A 71 -5.87 7.67 -3.03
N ARG A 72 -4.58 7.44 -2.74
CA ARG A 72 -3.90 6.17 -3.00
C ARG A 72 -3.02 5.78 -1.83
N ILE A 73 -2.83 4.48 -1.67
CA ILE A 73 -1.77 3.92 -0.84
C ILE A 73 -0.46 4.11 -1.60
N VAL A 74 0.50 4.75 -0.95
CA VAL A 74 1.88 4.85 -1.43
C VAL A 74 2.57 3.55 -1.11
N ARG A 75 2.63 3.14 0.16
CA ARG A 75 3.32 1.94 0.61
C ARG A 75 2.49 1.23 1.65
N LEU A 76 2.54 -0.09 1.61
CA LEU A 76 1.93 -0.95 2.60
C LEU A 76 2.92 -2.05 2.97
N GLY A 77 3.02 -2.34 4.26
CA GLY A 77 3.83 -3.44 4.75
C GLY A 77 3.15 -4.09 5.96
N ALA A 78 3.20 -5.41 6.06
CA ALA A 78 2.82 -6.13 7.27
C ALA A 78 3.86 -7.18 7.70
N VAL A 79 3.76 -7.63 8.95
CA VAL A 79 4.44 -8.83 9.45
C VAL A 79 3.43 -9.60 10.30
N ALA A 80 3.48 -10.92 10.23
CA ALA A 80 2.65 -11.83 11.00
C ALA A 80 3.53 -13.00 11.44
N THR A 81 3.54 -13.30 12.72
CA THR A 81 4.42 -14.29 13.34
C THR A 81 3.75 -14.94 14.54
N TYR A 82 4.30 -16.06 15.00
CA TYR A 82 3.95 -16.65 16.29
C TYR A 82 4.80 -16.09 17.45
N ASP A 83 5.78 -15.23 17.16
CA ASP A 83 6.61 -14.59 18.18
C ASP A 83 5.90 -13.35 18.79
N PRO A 84 5.51 -13.39 20.08
CA PRO A 84 4.84 -12.28 20.75
C PRO A 84 5.72 -11.03 20.89
N VAL A 85 7.06 -11.15 20.83
CA VAL A 85 7.98 -10.00 20.93
C VAL A 85 7.68 -8.95 19.86
N ILE A 86 7.20 -9.38 18.69
CA ILE A 86 6.78 -8.46 17.61
C ILE A 86 5.61 -7.59 18.04
N TYR A 87 4.67 -8.07 18.86
CA TYR A 87 3.58 -7.25 19.37
C TYR A 87 4.01 -6.26 20.46
N GLU A 88 5.05 -6.60 21.22
CA GLU A 88 5.59 -5.73 22.28
C GLU A 88 6.34 -4.51 21.72
N GLY A 89 6.70 -4.54 20.43
CA GLY A 89 7.33 -3.43 19.74
C GLY A 89 6.55 -2.12 19.86
N ASP A 90 7.28 -1.03 20.14
CA ASP A 90 6.69 0.30 20.26
C ASP A 90 6.29 0.85 18.89
N ILE A 91 5.01 1.26 18.78
CA ILE A 91 4.41 1.90 17.62
C ILE A 91 4.57 3.43 17.66
N ASN A 92 4.86 4.01 18.83
CA ASN A 92 5.05 5.46 19.03
C ASN A 92 6.48 5.93 18.70
N CYS A 93 7.16 5.23 17.78
CA CYS A 93 8.46 5.62 17.23
C CYS A 93 8.30 6.28 15.86
N LYS A 94 9.35 6.91 15.32
CA LYS A 94 9.29 7.52 13.98
C LYS A 94 9.00 6.46 12.92
N TRP A 95 8.19 6.80 11.93
CA TRP A 95 7.73 5.86 10.91
C TRP A 95 8.83 5.11 10.16
N ARG A 96 10.00 5.75 9.94
CA ARG A 96 11.14 5.09 9.28
C ARG A 96 11.75 4.00 10.15
N ASP A 97 11.87 4.25 11.45
CA ASP A 97 12.41 3.29 12.40
C ASP A 97 11.44 2.12 12.55
N PHE A 98 10.14 2.42 12.61
CA PHE A 98 9.08 1.42 12.59
C PHE A 98 9.14 0.55 11.32
N GLU A 99 9.19 1.18 10.15
CA GLU A 99 9.24 0.49 8.86
C GLU A 99 10.49 -0.39 8.73
N LYS A 100 11.66 0.15 9.08
CA LYS A 100 12.91 -0.60 9.04
C LYS A 100 12.85 -1.83 9.96
N ARG A 101 12.27 -1.67 11.15
CA ARG A 101 12.08 -2.77 12.10
C ARG A 101 11.11 -3.81 11.54
N LEU A 102 9.95 -3.39 11.03
CA LEU A 102 8.97 -4.28 10.41
C LEU A 102 9.58 -5.14 9.30
N TYR A 103 10.43 -4.57 8.43
CA TYR A 103 11.11 -5.35 7.39
C TYR A 103 12.22 -6.24 7.93
N ALA A 104 12.91 -5.84 9.02
CA ALA A 104 13.86 -6.71 9.69
C ALA A 104 13.15 -7.90 10.36
N ASP A 105 12.00 -7.65 10.97
CA ASP A 105 11.19 -8.66 11.66
C ASP A 105 10.66 -9.71 10.68
N ARG A 106 10.44 -9.38 9.40
CA ARG A 106 10.09 -10.39 8.37
C ARG A 106 11.17 -11.44 8.15
N LEU A 107 12.42 -11.13 8.49
CA LEU A 107 13.54 -12.04 8.33
C LEU A 107 13.68 -12.99 9.53
N SER A 108 12.88 -12.80 10.58
CA SER A 108 12.92 -13.65 11.77
C SER A 108 12.29 -15.02 11.50
N GLU A 109 12.79 -16.03 12.21
CA GLU A 109 12.16 -17.35 12.25
C GLU A 109 10.76 -17.23 12.89
N GLY A 110 9.79 -18.00 12.38
CA GLY A 110 8.40 -17.96 12.85
C GLY A 110 7.48 -17.00 12.09
N CYS A 111 8.01 -16.21 11.15
CA CYS A 111 7.19 -15.40 10.24
C CYS A 111 6.32 -16.24 9.29
N VAL A 112 5.03 -15.95 9.27
CA VAL A 112 4.02 -16.64 8.46
C VAL A 112 3.79 -15.88 7.16
N HIS A 113 4.68 -16.11 6.19
CA HIS A 113 4.75 -15.38 4.93
C HIS A 113 3.44 -15.40 4.12
N GLU A 114 2.72 -16.53 4.11
CA GLU A 114 1.42 -16.65 3.44
C GLU A 114 0.36 -15.72 4.06
N LEU A 115 0.34 -15.61 5.39
CA LEU A 115 -0.58 -14.69 6.10
C LEU A 115 -0.20 -13.24 5.84
N ILE A 116 1.10 -12.92 5.83
CA ILE A 116 1.60 -11.58 5.48
C ILE A 116 1.10 -11.19 4.10
N GLN A 117 1.33 -12.03 3.08
CA GLN A 117 0.91 -11.74 1.72
C GLN A 117 -0.61 -11.58 1.59
N LYS A 118 -1.39 -12.49 2.20
CA LYS A 118 -2.87 -12.41 2.24
C LYS A 118 -3.33 -11.10 2.87
N LEU A 119 -2.73 -10.71 3.99
CA LEU A 119 -3.05 -9.49 4.72
C LEU A 119 -2.76 -8.24 3.89
N GLU A 120 -1.58 -8.16 3.28
CA GLU A 120 -1.20 -7.01 2.46
C GLU A 120 -2.09 -6.85 1.23
N GLN A 121 -2.40 -7.96 0.56
CA GLN A 121 -3.30 -7.96 -0.59
C GLN A 121 -4.70 -7.48 -0.20
N ASN A 122 -5.25 -8.01 0.89
CA ASN A 122 -6.58 -7.64 1.35
C ASN A 122 -6.65 -6.18 1.79
N LEU A 123 -5.67 -5.69 2.56
CA LEU A 123 -5.60 -4.28 2.94
C LEU A 123 -5.52 -3.38 1.70
N ASN A 124 -4.62 -3.68 0.76
CA ASN A 124 -4.46 -2.86 -0.44
C ASN A 124 -5.75 -2.86 -1.28
N TRP A 125 -6.35 -4.03 -1.49
CA TRP A 125 -7.58 -4.17 -2.28
C TRP A 125 -8.79 -3.49 -1.64
N GLU A 126 -9.09 -3.80 -0.38
CA GLU A 126 -10.29 -3.30 0.31
C GLU A 126 -10.22 -1.77 0.49
N ILE A 127 -9.04 -1.22 0.79
CA ILE A 127 -8.84 0.24 0.84
C ILE A 127 -8.93 0.86 -0.56
N ALA A 128 -8.39 0.23 -1.61
CA ALA A 128 -8.45 0.78 -2.96
C ALA A 128 -9.83 0.65 -3.62
N SER A 129 -10.69 -0.25 -3.12
CA SER A 129 -12.01 -0.54 -3.67
C SER A 129 -13.14 -0.11 -2.71
N GLU A 130 -13.67 -1.02 -1.90
CA GLU A 130 -14.87 -0.84 -1.07
C GLU A 130 -14.76 0.34 -0.09
N HIS A 131 -13.59 0.51 0.52
CA HIS A 131 -13.37 1.52 1.56
C HIS A 131 -12.68 2.78 1.05
N ARG A 132 -12.41 2.93 -0.26
CA ARG A 132 -11.61 4.05 -0.78
C ARG A 132 -12.13 5.41 -0.33
N LYS A 133 -13.43 5.66 -0.53
CA LYS A 133 -13.99 6.97 -0.20
C LYS A 133 -13.96 7.24 1.30
N SER A 134 -14.42 6.30 2.13
CA SER A 134 -14.48 6.45 3.58
C SER A 134 -13.10 6.53 4.21
N PHE A 135 -12.16 5.67 3.81
CA PHE A 135 -10.80 5.63 4.33
C PHE A 135 -10.08 6.96 4.12
N PHE A 136 -10.00 7.46 2.88
CA PHE A 136 -9.31 8.73 2.62
C PHE A 136 -10.04 9.96 3.19
N GLN A 137 -11.37 9.90 3.34
CA GLN A 137 -12.14 10.97 3.98
C GLN A 137 -11.87 11.00 5.50
N ASN A 138 -11.92 9.85 6.17
CA ASN A 138 -11.64 9.74 7.60
C ASN A 138 -10.21 10.19 7.92
N LEU A 139 -9.24 9.83 7.07
CA LEU A 139 -7.87 10.32 7.19
C LEU A 139 -7.77 11.84 7.04
N LYS A 140 -8.52 12.44 6.10
CA LYS A 140 -8.55 13.90 5.90
C LYS A 140 -9.18 14.61 7.10
N ASP A 141 -10.24 14.04 7.66
CA ASP A 141 -11.02 14.61 8.76
C ASP A 141 -10.42 14.27 10.14
N ARG A 142 -9.25 13.62 10.18
CA ARG A 142 -8.57 13.15 11.41
C ARG A 142 -9.44 12.21 12.25
N ASN A 143 -10.38 11.51 11.62
CA ASN A 143 -11.22 10.50 12.26
C ASN A 143 -10.49 9.15 12.30
N TYR A 144 -9.48 9.07 13.18
CA TYR A 144 -8.63 7.90 13.30
C TYR A 144 -9.34 6.72 13.94
N GLU A 145 -10.38 6.94 14.74
CA GLU A 145 -11.21 5.86 15.30
C GLU A 145 -11.93 5.08 14.21
N GLU A 146 -12.60 5.76 13.28
CA GLU A 146 -13.24 5.11 12.12
C GLU A 146 -12.21 4.47 11.19
N THR A 147 -11.04 5.09 11.03
CA THR A 147 -9.93 4.51 10.27
C THR A 147 -9.45 3.20 10.91
N THR A 148 -9.39 3.15 12.26
CA THR A 148 -9.10 1.94 13.04
C THR A 148 -10.16 0.88 12.79
N GLY A 149 -11.43 1.25 12.80
CA GLY A 149 -12.55 0.35 12.52
C GLY A 149 -12.44 -0.30 11.14
N ILE A 150 -12.12 0.47 10.10
CA ILE A 150 -11.91 -0.04 8.74
C ILE A 150 -10.75 -1.03 8.70
N LEU A 151 -9.58 -0.66 9.22
CA LEU A 151 -8.39 -1.52 9.18
C LEU A 151 -8.60 -2.79 10.00
N ARG A 152 -9.18 -2.67 11.20
CA ARG A 152 -9.55 -3.82 12.03
C ARG A 152 -10.48 -4.77 11.29
N SER A 153 -11.54 -4.26 10.64
CA SER A 153 -12.47 -5.08 9.86
C SER A 153 -11.75 -5.88 8.76
N ILE A 154 -10.84 -5.23 8.02
CA ILE A 154 -10.08 -5.89 6.94
C ILE A 154 -9.13 -6.94 7.52
N ILE A 155 -8.41 -6.64 8.61
CA ILE A 155 -7.48 -7.56 9.27
C ILE A 155 -8.27 -8.76 9.84
N SER A 156 -9.42 -8.53 10.47
CA SER A 156 -10.30 -9.58 11.03
C SER A 156 -10.73 -10.56 9.96
N LYS A 157 -11.17 -10.04 8.82
CA LYS A 157 -11.58 -10.86 7.68
C LYS A 157 -10.40 -11.62 7.08
N SER A 158 -9.21 -11.03 7.07
CA SER A 158 -7.99 -11.64 6.51
C SER A 158 -7.48 -12.80 7.36
N LEU A 159 -7.52 -12.64 8.68
CA LEU A 159 -7.01 -13.62 9.65
C LEU A 159 -8.09 -14.55 10.20
N GLU A 160 -9.34 -14.36 9.76
CA GLU A 160 -10.51 -15.14 10.19
C GLU A 160 -10.73 -15.10 11.72
N ASP A 161 -10.30 -13.99 12.36
CA ASP A 161 -10.42 -13.76 13.80
C ASP A 161 -11.27 -12.49 14.06
N PRO A 162 -12.54 -12.64 14.51
CA PRO A 162 -13.41 -11.50 14.80
C PRO A 162 -13.05 -10.78 16.11
N GLN A 163 -12.25 -11.38 16.99
CA GLN A 163 -11.90 -10.82 18.30
C GLN A 163 -10.52 -10.15 18.31
N LEU A 164 -9.85 -10.05 17.15
CA LEU A 164 -8.53 -9.44 17.12
C LEU A 164 -8.54 -8.01 17.69
N LYS A 165 -7.42 -7.68 18.34
CA LYS A 165 -7.15 -6.35 18.88
C LYS A 165 -6.19 -5.64 17.95
N VAL A 166 -6.47 -4.38 17.66
CA VAL A 166 -5.63 -3.52 16.82
C VAL A 166 -5.32 -2.26 17.61
N GLU A 167 -4.04 -1.92 17.69
CA GLU A 167 -3.56 -0.65 18.22
C GLU A 167 -2.84 0.10 17.10
N MET A 168 -2.99 1.42 17.04
CA MET A 168 -2.40 2.23 15.98
C MET A 168 -1.90 3.58 16.48
N ASP A 169 -0.88 4.08 15.78
CA ASP A 169 -0.39 5.44 15.86
C ASP A 169 -0.34 6.05 14.45
N VAL A 170 -0.55 7.36 14.35
CA VAL A 170 -0.66 8.06 13.06
C VAL A 170 0.30 9.25 13.01
N GLU A 171 1.16 9.26 12.00
CA GLU A 171 2.05 10.38 11.69
C GLU A 171 1.58 11.10 10.42
N GLU A 172 1.41 12.42 10.51
CA GLU A 172 1.14 13.27 9.34
C GLU A 172 2.43 13.92 8.85
N LEU A 173 2.76 13.69 7.59
CA LEU A 173 3.99 14.15 6.96
C LEU A 173 3.67 15.02 5.74
N ASN A 174 4.52 16.02 5.52
CA ASN A 174 4.58 16.71 4.25
C ASN A 174 5.47 15.95 3.25
N LEU A 175 5.48 16.36 1.97
CA LEU A 175 6.23 15.66 0.93
C LEU A 175 7.74 15.68 1.19
N SER A 176 8.27 16.76 1.77
CA SER A 176 9.70 16.86 2.09
C SER A 176 10.14 15.92 3.21
N GLN A 177 9.31 15.75 4.25
CA GLN A 177 9.54 14.84 5.37
C GLN A 177 9.47 13.38 4.93
N PHE A 178 8.61 13.06 3.96
CA PHE A 178 8.54 11.75 3.34
C PHE A 178 9.74 11.46 2.42
N LYS A 179 10.23 12.45 1.66
CA LYS A 179 11.27 12.29 0.62
C LYS A 179 12.72 12.21 1.11
N PHE A 180 13.07 12.61 2.33
CA PHE A 180 14.50 12.73 2.73
C PHE A 180 14.98 11.81 3.86
N PRO A 181 16.26 11.41 3.77
CA PRO A 181 17.34 12.15 4.42
C PRO A 181 18.08 13.00 3.41
N GLN A 182 18.08 14.32 3.61
CA GLN A 182 19.21 15.10 3.14
C GLN A 182 20.37 14.42 3.83
N GLU A 183 21.29 13.84 3.06
CA GLU A 183 22.61 13.56 3.58
C GLU A 183 23.05 14.86 4.24
N SER A 184 23.03 14.87 5.57
CA SER A 184 23.86 15.80 6.30
C SER A 184 25.23 15.59 5.67
N THR A 185 25.80 16.70 5.20
CA THR A 185 27.20 16.80 4.84
C THR A 185 28.00 16.23 6.01
N ILE A 186 28.23 14.92 6.03
CA ILE A 186 29.25 14.31 6.85
C ILE A 186 30.52 14.81 6.18
N LEU A 187 31.08 15.87 6.75
CA LEU A 187 32.48 16.17 6.65
C LEU A 187 33.20 14.85 6.94
N SER A 188 33.65 14.18 5.87
CA SER A 188 34.45 12.97 5.96
C SER A 188 35.82 13.38 6.48
N GLU A 189 36.00 13.38 7.79
CA GLU A 189 37.30 13.14 8.39
C GLU A 189 37.47 11.63 8.56
N GLY A 190 38.42 11.08 7.81
CA GLY A 190 39.07 9.81 8.12
C GLY A 190 38.24 8.53 7.98
N GLY A 191 38.19 7.96 6.77
CA GLY A 191 37.72 6.58 6.60
C GLY A 191 37.83 6.12 5.16
N VAL A 192 38.67 5.11 4.92
CA VAL A 192 39.05 4.55 3.62
C VAL A 192 37.82 4.22 2.75
N LYS A 193 37.74 4.83 1.56
CA LYS A 193 36.76 4.48 0.52
C LYS A 193 37.07 3.08 -0.03
N PRO A 194 36.11 2.14 -0.10
CA PRO A 194 36.22 1.01 -1.00
C PRO A 194 36.06 1.52 -2.43
N SER A 195 37.07 1.26 -3.27
CA SER A 195 37.06 1.58 -4.69
C SER A 195 36.11 0.63 -5.43
N LEU A 196 34.94 1.12 -5.85
CA LEU A 196 34.13 0.46 -6.88
C LEU A 196 34.67 0.88 -8.25
N SER A 197 35.40 -0.04 -8.87
CA SER A 197 35.91 0.07 -10.23
C SER A 197 34.77 0.03 -11.25
N LYS A 198 34.78 1.04 -12.13
CA LYS A 198 34.25 1.12 -13.50
C LYS A 198 33.49 -0.10 -14.04
N ALA A 199 32.20 0.08 -14.28
CA ALA A 199 31.49 -0.43 -15.45
C ALA A 199 30.36 0.57 -15.77
N GLY A 200 30.26 0.97 -17.03
CA GLY A 200 29.43 2.08 -17.46
C GLY A 200 27.94 1.78 -17.43
N GLU A 201 27.17 2.66 -16.80
CA GLU A 201 25.77 2.89 -17.12
C GLU A 201 25.42 4.33 -16.72
N THR A 202 24.81 5.06 -17.64
CA THR A 202 24.36 6.44 -17.44
C THR A 202 23.24 6.45 -16.41
N VAL A 203 23.58 6.77 -15.16
CA VAL A 203 22.60 7.02 -14.09
C VAL A 203 21.80 8.27 -14.46
N ASN A 204 20.59 8.07 -14.96
CA ASN A 204 19.64 9.15 -15.21
C ASN A 204 19.09 9.63 -13.85
N ARG A 205 19.47 10.87 -13.48
CA ARG A 205 19.29 11.50 -12.15
C ARG A 205 17.84 11.95 -11.85
N LYS A 206 16.82 11.17 -12.24
CA LYS A 206 15.43 11.41 -11.82
C LYS A 206 14.85 10.12 -11.23
N GLU A 207 14.67 10.16 -9.91
CA GLU A 207 14.06 9.13 -9.06
C GLU A 207 14.89 7.84 -8.94
N SER A 208 15.27 7.47 -7.71
CA SER A 208 15.98 6.22 -7.39
C SER A 208 15.04 5.02 -7.52
N THR A 209 14.50 4.80 -8.72
CA THR A 209 13.61 3.70 -9.04
C THR A 209 14.43 2.53 -9.53
N ILE A 210 14.38 1.43 -8.80
CA ILE A 210 15.01 0.17 -9.17
C ILE A 210 14.01 -0.57 -10.07
N VAL A 211 14.40 -0.83 -11.31
CA VAL A 211 13.62 -1.63 -12.26
C VAL A 211 14.23 -3.03 -12.31
N LEU A 212 13.54 -4.01 -11.76
CA LEU A 212 13.92 -5.42 -11.73
C LEU A 212 13.57 -6.09 -13.05
N ASN A 213 14.48 -6.90 -13.56
CA ASN A 213 14.17 -7.81 -14.67
C ASN A 213 13.24 -8.92 -14.17
N THR A 214 12.06 -9.02 -14.79
CA THR A 214 11.03 -9.97 -14.39
C THR A 214 10.51 -10.78 -15.56
N GLU A 215 10.04 -11.98 -15.27
CA GLU A 215 9.34 -12.83 -16.24
C GLU A 215 7.89 -13.01 -15.80
N LEU A 216 6.95 -12.85 -16.73
CA LEU A 216 5.54 -13.11 -16.44
C LEU A 216 5.32 -14.61 -16.34
N VAL A 217 4.55 -15.07 -15.35
CA VAL A 217 4.12 -16.46 -15.32
C VAL A 217 3.04 -16.66 -16.37
N THR A 218 3.43 -17.27 -17.48
CA THR A 218 2.53 -17.64 -18.58
C THR A 218 1.90 -19.00 -18.32
N ASP A 219 0.63 -19.15 -18.65
CA ASP A 219 -0.10 -20.41 -18.56
C ASP A 219 -1.22 -20.44 -19.63
N ALA A 220 -1.58 -21.63 -20.10
CA ALA A 220 -2.68 -21.87 -21.05
C ALA A 220 -4.02 -22.16 -20.35
N SER A 221 -4.11 -21.97 -19.03
CA SER A 221 -5.33 -22.24 -18.26
C SER A 221 -6.44 -21.22 -18.49
N SER A 222 -7.68 -21.56 -18.13
CA SER A 222 -8.88 -20.72 -18.24
C SER A 222 -8.87 -19.45 -17.37
N SER A 223 -7.82 -19.23 -16.59
CA SER A 223 -7.58 -18.02 -15.79
C SER A 223 -6.62 -17.03 -16.44
N SER A 224 -6.00 -17.42 -17.55
CA SER A 224 -5.04 -16.61 -18.28
C SER A 224 -5.72 -15.58 -19.17
N VAL A 225 -5.04 -14.45 -19.36
CA VAL A 225 -5.52 -13.31 -20.14
C VAL A 225 -4.45 -12.98 -21.18
N GLU A 226 -4.88 -12.73 -22.42
CA GLU A 226 -4.00 -12.22 -23.47
C GLU A 226 -3.35 -10.91 -23.02
N ILE A 227 -2.09 -10.71 -23.37
CA ILE A 227 -1.32 -9.54 -22.96
C ILE A 227 -2.00 -8.21 -23.31
N GLU A 228 -2.66 -8.14 -24.47
CA GLU A 228 -3.39 -6.97 -24.96
C GLU A 228 -4.59 -6.58 -24.07
N LYS A 229 -5.13 -7.55 -23.34
CA LYS A 229 -6.28 -7.36 -22.45
C LYS A 229 -5.85 -7.03 -21.03
N LEU A 230 -4.56 -7.05 -20.73
CA LEU A 230 -3.99 -6.70 -19.44
C LEU A 230 -4.15 -5.20 -19.18
N ARG A 231 -4.69 -4.83 -18.02
CA ARG A 231 -4.95 -3.44 -17.67
C ARG A 231 -4.16 -3.02 -16.45
N LYS A 232 -3.94 -1.71 -16.32
CA LYS A 232 -3.42 -1.11 -15.09
C LYS A 232 -4.23 -1.57 -13.88
N ASN A 233 -3.53 -1.92 -12.80
CA ASN A 233 -4.03 -2.52 -11.56
C ASN A 233 -4.48 -3.98 -11.65
N ASP A 234 -4.33 -4.67 -12.79
CA ASP A 234 -4.49 -6.13 -12.80
C ASP A 234 -3.43 -6.77 -11.92
N LEU A 235 -3.82 -7.81 -11.18
CA LEU A 235 -2.92 -8.60 -10.34
C LEU A 235 -2.44 -9.82 -11.13
N ILE A 236 -1.13 -9.92 -11.33
CA ILE A 236 -0.49 -11.00 -12.09
C ILE A 236 0.61 -11.65 -11.28
N LEU A 237 1.04 -12.84 -11.71
CA LEU A 237 2.22 -13.51 -11.17
C LEU A 237 3.45 -13.24 -12.03
N VAL A 238 4.57 -12.89 -11.40
CA VAL A 238 5.86 -12.67 -12.03
C VAL A 238 6.99 -13.34 -11.26
N LYS A 239 8.07 -13.71 -11.92
CA LYS A 239 9.31 -14.16 -11.30
C LYS A 239 10.37 -13.07 -11.46
N ILE A 240 11.17 -12.82 -10.42
CA ILE A 240 12.32 -11.92 -10.53
C ILE A 240 13.50 -12.75 -11.00
N LEU A 241 13.99 -12.48 -12.22
CA LEU A 241 15.12 -13.20 -12.85
C LEU A 241 16.40 -12.36 -12.90
N ASP A 242 16.42 -11.28 -12.14
CA ASP A 242 17.46 -10.28 -12.17
C ASP A 242 18.64 -10.71 -11.29
N SER A 243 19.79 -10.94 -11.93
CA SER A 243 21.00 -11.46 -11.28
C SER A 243 21.79 -10.42 -10.49
N ARG A 244 21.41 -9.14 -10.54
CA ARG A 244 22.11 -8.08 -9.78
C ARG A 244 21.94 -8.31 -8.29
N ASP A 245 22.98 -8.05 -7.50
CA ASP A 245 22.95 -8.25 -6.03
C ASP A 245 21.77 -7.54 -5.36
N ILE A 246 21.49 -6.30 -5.78
CA ILE A 246 20.35 -5.53 -5.29
C ILE A 246 19.02 -6.20 -5.63
N ALA A 247 18.91 -6.83 -6.80
CA ALA A 247 17.71 -7.50 -7.23
C ALA A 247 17.53 -8.85 -6.54
N GLN A 248 18.62 -9.57 -6.26
CA GLN A 248 18.60 -10.79 -5.44
C GLN A 248 18.19 -10.48 -3.99
N TYR A 249 18.72 -9.39 -3.43
CA TYR A 249 18.30 -8.88 -2.13
C TYR A 249 16.80 -8.54 -2.11
N LEU A 250 16.33 -7.78 -3.11
CA LEU A 250 14.93 -7.40 -3.21
C LEU A 250 14.01 -8.60 -3.48
N SER A 251 14.45 -9.57 -4.29
CA SER A 251 13.70 -10.81 -4.53
C SER A 251 13.47 -11.57 -3.21
N ARG A 252 14.51 -11.72 -2.38
CA ARG A 252 14.38 -12.32 -1.05
C ARG A 252 13.46 -11.52 -0.14
N LEU A 253 13.63 -10.20 -0.10
CA LEU A 253 12.80 -9.29 0.71
C LEU A 253 11.30 -9.37 0.34
N LEU A 254 11.01 -9.55 -0.95
CA LEU A 254 9.65 -9.63 -1.49
C LEU A 254 9.07 -11.06 -1.45
N GLY A 255 9.84 -12.06 -0.99
CA GLY A 255 9.41 -13.47 -0.94
C GLY A 255 9.51 -14.21 -2.28
N GLY A 256 10.25 -13.66 -3.26
CA GLY A 256 10.45 -14.23 -4.60
C GLY A 256 11.51 -15.32 -4.64
N CYS A 257 12.10 -15.68 -3.50
CA CYS A 257 13.09 -16.75 -3.37
C CYS A 257 12.86 -17.58 -2.10
N LYS A 258 13.03 -18.90 -2.20
CA LYS A 258 13.19 -19.81 -1.05
C LYS A 258 14.48 -20.60 -1.24
N GLY A 259 15.54 -20.19 -0.54
CA GLY A 259 16.88 -20.68 -0.84
C GLY A 259 17.33 -20.21 -2.23
N GLU A 260 17.66 -21.16 -3.11
CA GLU A 260 18.03 -20.91 -4.51
C GLU A 260 16.82 -20.98 -5.48
N GLU A 261 15.65 -21.41 -5.00
CA GLU A 261 14.47 -21.54 -5.83
C GLU A 261 13.76 -20.19 -6.04
N VAL A 262 13.48 -19.83 -7.29
CA VAL A 262 12.72 -18.62 -7.65
C VAL A 262 11.22 -18.89 -7.60
N ILE A 263 10.53 -18.14 -6.73
CA ILE A 263 9.10 -18.27 -6.47
C ILE A 263 8.32 -17.15 -7.19
N PRO A 264 7.20 -17.47 -7.86
CA PRO A 264 6.30 -16.46 -8.40
C PRO A 264 5.73 -15.51 -7.36
N LEU A 265 5.81 -14.21 -7.65
CA LEU A 265 5.27 -13.12 -6.85
C LEU A 265 4.04 -12.50 -7.50
N SER A 266 3.02 -12.22 -6.69
CA SER A 266 1.89 -11.40 -7.11
C SER A 266 2.30 -9.93 -7.17
N THR A 267 2.06 -9.27 -8.29
CA THR A 267 2.35 -7.86 -8.49
C THR A 267 1.26 -7.18 -9.30
N ILE A 268 1.15 -5.86 -9.17
CA ILE A 268 0.16 -5.07 -9.90
C ILE A 268 0.76 -4.53 -11.19
N VAL A 269 -0.02 -4.58 -12.25
CA VAL A 269 0.33 -3.97 -13.53
C VAL A 269 0.28 -2.46 -13.39
N GLU A 270 1.39 -1.79 -13.66
CA GLU A 270 1.46 -0.33 -13.66
C GLU A 270 1.20 0.24 -15.05
N GLU A 271 1.78 -0.40 -16.06
CA GLU A 271 1.72 -0.01 -17.47
C GLU A 271 1.92 -1.22 -18.38
N VAL A 272 1.26 -1.20 -19.52
CA VAL A 272 1.42 -2.18 -20.60
C VAL A 272 1.58 -1.38 -21.89
N ARG A 273 2.69 -1.57 -22.59
CA ARG A 273 3.02 -0.84 -23.81
C ARG A 273 3.51 -1.78 -24.90
N GLU A 274 3.15 -1.47 -26.14
CA GLU A 274 3.63 -2.19 -27.31
C GLU A 274 4.96 -1.56 -27.77
N GLU A 275 6.00 -2.38 -27.91
CA GLU A 275 7.29 -1.98 -28.45
C GLU A 275 7.66 -2.93 -29.61
N GLY A 276 7.32 -2.52 -30.84
CA GLY A 276 7.58 -3.30 -32.05
C GLY A 276 6.81 -4.63 -32.09
N GLU A 277 7.52 -5.74 -32.10
CA GLU A 277 6.94 -7.10 -32.11
C GLU A 277 6.73 -7.68 -30.71
N GLN A 278 6.98 -6.90 -29.66
CA GLN A 278 6.90 -7.33 -28.27
C GLN A 278 6.01 -6.39 -27.45
N TRP A 279 5.53 -6.89 -26.32
CA TRP A 279 4.89 -6.11 -25.28
C TRP A 279 5.84 -5.97 -24.11
N VAL A 280 5.88 -4.76 -23.55
CA VAL A 280 6.56 -4.49 -22.29
C VAL A 280 5.50 -4.28 -21.22
N VAL A 281 5.53 -5.16 -20.21
CA VAL A 281 4.68 -5.04 -19.02
C VAL A 281 5.53 -4.53 -17.88
N ARG A 282 5.16 -3.35 -17.40
CA ARG A 282 5.73 -2.77 -16.18
C ARG A 282 4.80 -3.06 -15.02
N THR A 283 5.36 -3.66 -13.99
CA THR A 283 4.68 -4.04 -12.76
C THR A 283 5.28 -3.28 -11.58
N ARG A 284 4.53 -3.17 -10.49
CA ARG A 284 4.98 -2.46 -9.30
C ARG A 284 4.88 -3.37 -8.08
N PHE A 285 6.04 -3.75 -7.55
CA PHE A 285 6.14 -4.47 -6.29
C PHE A 285 5.97 -3.52 -5.10
N SER A 286 6.60 -2.34 -5.16
CA SER A 286 6.58 -1.31 -4.11
C SER A 286 7.01 0.04 -4.70
N PRO A 287 6.77 1.20 -4.05
CA PRO A 287 7.30 2.47 -4.53
C PRO A 287 8.82 2.45 -4.71
N GLY A 288 9.28 2.79 -5.92
CA GLY A 288 10.69 2.74 -6.28
C GLY A 288 11.21 1.34 -6.62
N ILE A 289 10.35 0.30 -6.64
CA ILE A 289 10.70 -1.05 -7.08
C ILE A 289 9.68 -1.50 -8.12
N LEU A 290 10.09 -1.43 -9.38
CA LEU A 290 9.31 -1.84 -10.53
C LEU A 290 9.82 -3.18 -11.04
N GLY A 291 8.95 -3.98 -11.63
CA GLY A 291 9.33 -5.09 -12.48
C GLY A 291 9.10 -4.70 -13.93
N GLU A 292 10.01 -5.06 -14.82
CA GLU A 292 9.78 -4.96 -16.26
C GLU A 292 9.90 -6.35 -16.87
N ALA A 293 8.91 -6.74 -17.66
CA ALA A 293 8.89 -8.01 -18.37
C ALA A 293 8.61 -7.75 -19.85
N VAL A 294 9.41 -8.36 -20.71
CA VAL A 294 9.24 -8.34 -22.16
C VAL A 294 8.62 -9.65 -22.59
N VAL A 295 7.51 -9.59 -23.33
CA VAL A 295 6.75 -10.78 -23.75
C VAL A 295 6.28 -10.67 -25.19
N GLU A 296 6.09 -11.80 -25.85
CA GLU A 296 5.60 -11.86 -27.23
C GLU A 296 4.11 -11.49 -27.33
N LYS A 297 3.67 -10.99 -28.50
CA LYS A 297 2.29 -10.56 -28.77
C LYS A 297 1.20 -11.58 -28.45
N ARG A 298 1.51 -12.87 -28.52
CA ARG A 298 0.54 -13.95 -28.29
C ARG A 298 0.62 -14.57 -26.90
N ALA A 299 1.44 -14.01 -26.01
CA ALA A 299 1.59 -14.53 -24.65
C ALA A 299 0.29 -14.39 -23.85
N THR A 300 -0.04 -15.42 -23.08
CA THR A 300 -1.15 -15.43 -22.13
C THR A 300 -0.60 -15.43 -20.71
N VAL A 301 -1.00 -14.44 -19.92
CA VAL A 301 -0.51 -14.22 -18.56
C VAL A 301 -1.52 -14.70 -17.55
N LYS A 302 -1.06 -15.40 -16.51
CA LYS A 302 -1.93 -15.80 -15.41
C LYS A 302 -2.36 -14.57 -14.61
N ARG A 303 -3.60 -14.12 -14.84
CA ARG A 303 -4.24 -13.08 -14.03
C ARG A 303 -4.87 -13.73 -12.81
N LEU A 304 -4.48 -13.30 -11.63
CA LEU A 304 -5.11 -13.75 -10.40
C LEU A 304 -6.54 -13.19 -10.36
N ARG A 305 -7.54 -14.08 -10.32
CA ARG A 305 -8.92 -13.66 -10.13
C ARG A 305 -9.04 -13.09 -8.71
N PRO A 306 -9.83 -12.02 -8.49
CA PRO A 306 -10.21 -11.64 -7.13
C PRO A 306 -10.84 -12.87 -6.47
N GLN A 307 -10.40 -13.24 -5.27
CA GLN A 307 -11.08 -14.26 -4.49
C GLN A 307 -12.52 -13.81 -4.32
N LYS A 308 -13.45 -14.45 -5.03
CA LYS A 308 -14.87 -14.28 -4.78
C LYS A 308 -15.17 -14.99 -3.46
N PHE A 309 -15.11 -14.25 -2.37
CA PHE A 309 -15.78 -14.69 -1.16
C PHE A 309 -17.27 -14.62 -1.45
N THR A 310 -17.91 -15.79 -1.47
CA THR A 310 -19.36 -15.89 -1.46
C THR A 310 -19.83 -15.22 -0.18
N ILE A 311 -20.28 -13.97 -0.29
CA ILE A 311 -21.05 -13.35 0.79
C ILE A 311 -22.32 -14.17 0.88
N GLU A 312 -22.39 -15.10 1.83
CA GLU A 312 -23.67 -15.57 2.31
C GLU A 312 -24.43 -14.35 2.81
N LYS A 313 -25.28 -13.79 1.96
CA LYS A 313 -26.34 -12.88 2.40
C LYS A 313 -27.20 -13.68 3.37
N LYS A 314 -26.90 -13.62 4.66
CA LYS A 314 -27.88 -13.91 5.70
C LYS A 314 -29.07 -13.01 5.40
N LYS A 315 -30.14 -13.60 4.87
CA LYS A 315 -31.45 -12.94 4.78
C LYS A 315 -31.86 -12.58 6.20
N PHE A 316 -31.63 -11.33 6.57
CA PHE A 316 -32.25 -10.74 7.75
C PHE A 316 -33.76 -10.81 7.53
N HIS A 317 -34.45 -11.63 8.31
CA HIS A 317 -35.91 -11.80 8.27
C HIS A 317 -36.59 -10.55 8.85
N LEU A 318 -36.51 -9.42 8.14
CA LEU A 318 -37.22 -8.19 8.50
C LEU A 318 -38.75 -8.37 8.45
N GLY A 319 -39.24 -9.32 7.64
CA GLY A 319 -40.65 -9.68 7.56
C GLY A 319 -41.22 -10.36 8.80
N ILE A 320 -40.42 -11.10 9.58
CA ILE A 320 -40.90 -11.81 10.78
C ILE A 320 -41.10 -10.83 11.94
N LEU A 321 -40.18 -9.88 12.12
CA LEU A 321 -40.31 -8.82 13.12
C LEU A 321 -41.51 -7.90 12.86
N GLY A 322 -41.76 -7.56 11.59
CA GLY A 322 -42.94 -6.78 11.21
C GLY A 322 -44.26 -7.50 11.49
N LEU A 323 -44.32 -8.81 11.22
CA LEU A 323 -45.54 -9.60 11.42
C LEU A 323 -45.85 -9.80 12.91
N THR A 324 -44.83 -10.00 13.77
CA THR A 324 -45.01 -10.08 15.22
C THR A 324 -45.50 -8.77 15.83
N LEU A 325 -45.05 -7.63 15.29
CA LEU A 325 -45.45 -6.31 15.78
C LEU A 325 -46.90 -6.00 15.43
N ILE A 326 -47.32 -6.33 14.19
CA ILE A 326 -48.71 -6.17 13.74
C ILE A 326 -49.64 -7.11 14.52
N LEU A 327 -49.25 -8.36 14.76
CA LEU A 327 -50.05 -9.31 15.54
C LEU A 327 -50.22 -8.84 17.00
N GLY A 328 -49.15 -8.31 17.60
CA GLY A 328 -49.19 -7.75 18.96
C GLY A 328 -50.13 -6.55 19.08
N ILE A 329 -50.15 -5.67 18.07
CA ILE A 329 -51.06 -4.51 18.05
C ILE A 329 -52.53 -4.97 17.90
N ILE A 330 -52.80 -5.96 17.06
CA ILE A 330 -54.16 -6.51 16.87
C ILE A 330 -54.65 -7.16 18.17
N LEU A 331 -53.82 -7.95 18.85
CA LEU A 331 -54.16 -8.57 20.12
C LEU A 331 -54.41 -7.54 21.24
N TYR A 332 -53.61 -6.48 21.29
CA TYR A 332 -53.80 -5.39 22.26
C TYR A 332 -55.14 -4.65 22.04
N ILE A 333 -55.53 -4.43 20.78
CA ILE A 333 -56.82 -3.79 20.46
C ILE A 333 -58.00 -4.71 20.81
N LEU A 334 -57.86 -6.02 20.61
CA LEU A 334 -58.90 -7.00 20.95
C LEU A 334 -59.08 -7.19 22.46
N MET A 335 -58.02 -7.08 23.26
CA MET A 335 -58.11 -7.19 24.73
C MET A 335 -58.63 -5.92 25.42
N ARG A 336 -58.68 -4.79 24.71
CA ARG A 336 -59.13 -3.49 25.25
C ARG A 336 -60.58 -3.15 24.89
N ARG A 337 -61.22 -3.98 24.07
CA ARG A 337 -62.67 -3.99 23.83
C ARG A 337 -63.31 -5.02 24.73
#